data_AF-A0A6G3ZRN8-F1
#
_entry.id   AF-A0A6G3ZRN8-F1
#
_cell.length_a   1.000
_cell.length_b   1.000
_cell.length_c   1.000
_cell.angle_alpha   90.00
_cell.angle_beta   90.00
_cell.angle_gamma   90.00
#
_symmetry.space_group_name_H-M   'P 1'
#
loop_
_entity.id
_entity.type
_entity.pdbx_description
1 polymer ?
#
loop_
_entity_poly.entity_id
_entity_poly.type
_entity_poly.pdbx_seq_one_letter_code
_entity_poly.pdbx_strand_id
1 'polypeptide(L)'
;MLPIYGKIAMLLMFLIIIPGAGVAIYFGSVKKNESKMVASIVMTIVPCIPLAIMLITAANQKSGNEIETQIKSLGGTLVSVQKVKSNETPFIPVPKTFGEHYKIQYKLSGQIRVAWFRSEKALIQSPEPVFEEKWILQ
;
A
#
# COMPACT_ATOMS: atom_id res chain seq x y z
N MET A 1 9.80 3.68 4.44
CA MET A 1 9.09 3.87 5.72
C MET A 1 7.66 3.35 5.59
N LEU A 2 7.23 2.36 6.39
CA LEU A 2 5.82 1.96 6.42
C LEU A 2 4.97 3.10 7.00
N PRO A 3 3.77 3.38 6.43
CA PRO A 3 2.82 4.33 7.02
C PRO A 3 2.50 3.91 8.46
N ILE A 4 2.24 4.88 9.34
CA ILE A 4 2.00 4.67 10.78
C ILE A 4 0.92 3.59 11.00
N TYR A 5 -0.15 3.62 10.20
CA TYR A 5 -1.21 2.61 10.21
C TYR A 5 -0.72 1.19 9.87
N GLY A 6 0.24 1.05 8.96
CA GLY A 6 0.84 -0.25 8.62
C GLY A 6 1.68 -0.81 9.76
N LYS A 7 2.39 0.06 10.52
CA LYS A 7 3.14 -0.36 11.72
C LYS A 7 2.20 -0.85 12.83
N ILE A 8 1.11 -0.12 13.07
CA ILE A 8 0.10 -0.48 14.08
C ILE A 8 -0.59 -1.79 13.71
N ALA A 9 -1.00 -1.95 12.44
CA ALA A 9 -1.63 -3.18 11.96
C ALA A 9 -0.71 -4.40 12.10
N MET A 10 0.58 -4.25 11.79
CA MET A 10 1.58 -5.31 11.96
C MET A 10 1.72 -5.73 13.43
N LEU A 11 1.78 -4.75 14.35
CA LEU A 11 1.88 -5.02 15.79
C LEU A 11 0.64 -5.76 16.30
N LEU A 12 -0.56 -5.32 15.91
CA LEU A 12 -1.82 -5.99 16.28
C LEU A 12 -1.88 -7.42 15.74
N MET A 13 -1.39 -7.66 14.53
CA MET A 13 -1.36 -9.01 13.95
C MET A 13 -0.48 -9.97 14.77
N PHE A 14 0.70 -9.53 15.21
CA PHE A 14 1.54 -10.31 16.11
C PHE A 14 0.88 -10.57 17.46
N LEU A 15 0.21 -9.54 18.01
CA LEU A 15 -0.48 -9.63 19.30
C LEU A 15 -1.67 -10.62 19.26
N ILE A 16 -2.25 -10.88 18.10
CA ILE A 16 -3.32 -11.87 17.91
C ILE A 16 -2.77 -13.27 17.62
N ILE A 17 -1.77 -13.37 16.72
CA ILE A 17 -1.26 -14.67 16.25
C ILE A 17 -0.49 -15.41 17.35
N ILE A 18 0.33 -14.72 18.14
CA ILE A 18 1.16 -15.34 19.18
C ILE A 18 0.30 -16.06 20.24
N PRO A 19 -0.68 -15.41 20.90
CA PRO A 19 -1.55 -16.09 21.84
C PRO A 19 -2.49 -17.10 21.17
N GLY A 20 -2.99 -16.80 19.96
CA GLY A 20 -3.83 -17.72 19.20
C GLY A 20 -3.15 -19.05 18.87
N ALA A 21 -1.88 -19.00 18.44
CA ALA A 21 -1.06 -20.19 18.20
C ALA A 21 -0.81 -20.96 19.51
N GLY A 22 -0.54 -20.28 20.62
CA GLY A 22 -0.38 -20.91 21.93
C GLY A 22 -1.62 -21.68 22.39
N VAL A 23 -2.80 -21.08 22.22
CA VAL A 23 -4.08 -21.72 22.56
C VAL A 23 -4.37 -22.92 21.64
N ALA A 24 -4.08 -22.80 20.34
CA ALA A 24 -4.26 -23.90 19.40
C ALA A 24 -3.35 -25.10 19.71
N ILE A 25 -2.07 -24.86 20.00
CA ILE A 25 -1.11 -25.90 20.40
C ILE A 25 -1.56 -26.58 21.70
N TYR A 26 -2.03 -25.81 22.68
CA TYR A 26 -2.53 -26.35 23.95
C TYR A 26 -3.73 -27.29 23.74
N PHE A 27 -4.73 -26.88 22.96
CA PHE A 27 -5.91 -27.73 22.73
C PHE A 27 -5.64 -28.92 21.80
N GLY A 28 -4.75 -28.77 20.82
CA GLY A 28 -4.36 -29.84 19.91
C GLY A 28 -3.44 -30.89 20.54
N SER A 29 -2.39 -30.45 21.23
CA SER A 29 -1.34 -31.34 21.72
C SER A 29 -1.59 -31.82 23.16
N VAL A 30 -2.10 -30.96 24.03
CA VAL A 30 -2.26 -31.28 25.47
C VAL A 30 -3.64 -31.86 25.74
N LYS A 31 -4.71 -31.17 25.30
CA LYS A 31 -6.09 -31.63 25.54
C LYS A 31 -6.65 -32.56 24.46
N LYS A 32 -5.95 -32.74 23.33
CA LYS A 32 -6.39 -33.54 22.16
C LYS A 32 -7.85 -33.32 21.80
N ASN A 33 -8.30 -32.06 21.83
CA ASN A 33 -9.67 -31.70 21.53
C ASN A 33 -9.71 -30.94 20.20
N GLU A 34 -9.93 -31.69 19.13
CA GLU A 34 -9.89 -31.20 17.76
C GLU A 34 -10.90 -30.07 17.50
N SER A 35 -12.10 -30.18 18.07
CA SER A 35 -13.15 -29.14 17.92
C SER A 35 -12.70 -27.80 18.53
N LYS A 36 -12.12 -27.82 19.73
CA LYS A 36 -11.63 -26.60 20.40
C LYS A 36 -10.37 -26.04 19.74
N MET A 37 -9.52 -26.92 19.19
CA MET A 37 -8.37 -26.51 18.39
C MET A 37 -8.82 -25.76 17.13
N VAL A 38 -9.74 -26.33 16.34
CA VAL A 38 -10.27 -25.68 15.14
C VAL A 38 -10.95 -24.35 15.47
N ALA A 39 -11.76 -24.30 16.53
CA ALA A 39 -12.38 -23.05 16.98
C ALA A 39 -11.35 -21.96 17.33
N SER A 40 -10.25 -22.32 17.99
CA SER A 40 -9.17 -21.37 18.34
C SER A 40 -8.44 -20.84 17.09
N ILE A 41 -8.21 -21.68 16.10
CA ILE A 41 -7.59 -21.30 14.83
C ILE A 41 -8.49 -20.32 14.07
N VAL A 42 -9.78 -20.63 13.97
CA VAL A 42 -10.76 -19.77 13.30
C VAL A 42 -10.84 -18.40 14.00
N MET A 43 -10.92 -18.38 15.33
CA MET A 43 -10.94 -17.12 16.11
C MET A 43 -9.67 -16.28 15.94
N THR A 44 -8.54 -16.90 15.59
CA THR A 44 -7.27 -16.20 15.35
C THR A 44 -7.18 -15.66 13.92
N ILE A 45 -7.64 -16.44 12.93
CA ILE A 45 -7.51 -16.09 11.50
C ILE A 45 -8.56 -15.06 11.06
N VAL A 46 -9.80 -15.17 11.53
CA VAL A 46 -10.90 -14.25 11.16
C VAL A 46 -10.53 -12.77 11.34
N PRO A 47 -9.98 -12.32 12.48
CA PRO A 47 -9.58 -10.92 12.67
C PRO A 47 -8.33 -10.51 11.86
N CYS A 48 -7.54 -11.47 11.34
CA CYS A 48 -6.39 -11.16 10.48
C CYS A 48 -6.82 -10.70 9.08
N ILE A 49 -8.01 -11.09 8.61
CA ILE A 49 -8.50 -10.74 7.26
C ILE A 49 -8.73 -9.22 7.13
N PRO A 50 -9.49 -8.54 8.01
CA PRO A 50 -9.62 -7.08 7.97
C PRO A 50 -8.28 -6.35 8.11
N LEU A 51 -7.38 -6.85 8.97
CA LEU A 51 -6.05 -6.26 9.17
C LEU A 51 -5.19 -6.34 7.90
N ALA A 52 -5.23 -7.47 7.19
CA ALA A 52 -4.53 -7.63 5.92
C ALA A 52 -5.06 -6.66 4.84
N ILE A 53 -6.38 -6.48 4.77
CA ILE A 53 -7.00 -5.50 3.87
C ILE A 53 -6.52 -4.08 4.21
N MET A 54 -6.47 -3.73 5.50
CA MET A 54 -6.00 -2.42 5.97
C MET A 54 -4.52 -2.17 5.64
N LEU A 55 -3.68 -3.21 5.69
CA LEU A 55 -2.27 -3.14 5.29
C LEU A 55 -2.12 -2.85 3.79
N ILE A 56 -2.92 -3.50 2.95
CA ILE A 56 -2.91 -3.30 1.49
C ILE A 56 -3.38 -1.89 1.14
N THR A 57 -4.44 -1.39 1.78
CA THR A 57 -4.94 -0.02 1.53
C THR A 57 -3.96 1.06 2.00
N ALA A 58 -3.30 0.86 3.15
CA ALA A 58 -2.28 1.78 3.65
C ALA A 58 -1.07 1.87 2.69
N ALA A 59 -0.65 0.75 2.09
CA ALA A 59 0.41 0.76 1.08
C ALA A 59 0.02 1.58 -0.17
N ASN A 60 -1.25 1.48 -0.59
CA ASN A 60 -1.78 2.25 -1.72
C ASN A 60 -1.99 3.74 -1.41
N GLN A 61 -2.24 4.12 -0.16
CA GLN A 61 -2.44 5.51 0.25
C GLN A 61 -1.18 6.38 0.12
N LYS A 62 0.02 5.81 0.26
CA LYS A 62 1.28 6.59 0.18
C LYS A 62 1.39 7.37 -1.13
N SER A 63 1.13 6.70 -2.25
CA SER A 63 1.20 7.31 -3.59
C SER A 63 0.13 8.39 -3.78
N GLY A 64 -1.11 8.13 -3.33
CA GLY A 64 -2.19 9.11 -3.43
C GLY A 64 -1.92 10.37 -2.62
N ASN A 65 -1.39 10.23 -1.41
CA ASN A 65 -1.09 11.35 -0.54
C ASN A 65 0.08 12.21 -1.07
N GLU A 66 1.09 11.57 -1.68
CA GLU A 66 2.19 12.29 -2.36
C GLU A 66 1.66 13.10 -3.55
N ILE A 67 0.76 12.52 -4.34
CA ILE A 67 0.12 13.20 -5.46
C ILE A 67 -0.68 14.41 -4.98
N GLU A 68 -1.54 14.20 -3.99
CA GLU A 68 -2.40 15.26 -3.46
C GLU A 68 -1.58 16.41 -2.87
N THR A 69 -0.51 16.09 -2.13
CA THR A 69 0.37 17.09 -1.51
C THR A 69 1.09 17.92 -2.57
N GLN A 70 1.60 17.29 -3.64
CA GLN A 70 2.27 18.01 -4.72
C GLN A 70 1.31 18.94 -5.45
N ILE A 71 0.12 18.47 -5.84
CA ILE A 71 -0.87 19.31 -6.52
C ILE A 71 -1.35 20.46 -5.63
N LYS A 72 -1.56 20.22 -4.33
CA LYS A 72 -1.88 21.27 -3.36
C LYS A 72 -0.76 22.31 -3.22
N SER A 73 0.51 21.88 -3.20
CA SER A 73 1.65 22.81 -3.15
C SER A 73 1.77 23.72 -4.37
N LEU A 74 1.27 23.25 -5.52
CA LEU A 74 1.18 24.04 -6.75
C LEU A 74 -0.03 25.00 -6.75
N GLY A 75 -0.86 25.00 -5.71
CA GLY A 75 -2.12 25.75 -5.66
C GLY A 75 -3.23 25.14 -6.51
N GLY A 76 -3.07 23.88 -6.94
CA GLY A 76 -4.04 23.15 -7.74
C GLY A 76 -5.03 22.35 -6.90
N THR A 77 -6.17 22.00 -7.50
CA THR A 77 -7.14 21.05 -6.93
C THR A 77 -7.12 19.75 -7.73
N LEU A 78 -6.95 18.62 -7.05
CA LEU A 78 -6.97 17.31 -7.68
C LEU A 78 -8.38 16.99 -8.21
N VAL A 79 -8.48 16.57 -9.47
CA VAL A 79 -9.74 16.17 -10.11
C VAL A 79 -9.83 14.65 -10.22
N SER A 80 -8.77 14.02 -10.74
CA SER A 80 -8.74 12.56 -10.96
C SER A 80 -7.33 12.01 -10.93
N VAL A 81 -7.18 10.78 -10.45
CA VAL A 81 -5.94 10.00 -10.48
C VAL A 81 -6.27 8.64 -11.09
N GLN A 82 -5.63 8.32 -12.21
CA GLN A 82 -5.82 7.04 -12.89
C GLN A 82 -4.50 6.30 -12.99
N LYS A 83 -4.50 5.03 -12.60
CA LYS A 83 -3.36 4.13 -12.80
C LYS A 83 -3.26 3.78 -14.29
N VAL A 84 -2.09 3.99 -14.88
CA VAL A 84 -1.81 3.78 -16.32
C VAL A 84 -0.62 2.86 -16.50
N LYS A 85 -0.46 2.31 -17.71
CA LYS A 85 0.70 1.48 -18.03
C LYS A 85 1.93 2.36 -18.33
N SER A 86 3.13 1.85 -18.10
CA SER A 86 4.38 2.60 -18.35
C SER A 86 4.56 3.06 -19.79
N ASN A 87 3.96 2.36 -20.77
CA ASN A 87 4.03 2.72 -22.19
C ASN A 87 3.04 3.82 -22.60
N GLU A 88 2.10 4.19 -21.72
CA GLU A 88 1.12 5.26 -21.93
C GLU A 88 1.59 6.60 -21.32
N THR A 89 2.77 6.61 -20.69
CA THR A 89 3.33 7.78 -20.03
C THR A 89 4.49 8.37 -20.81
N PRO A 90 4.76 9.68 -20.69
CA PRO A 90 5.92 10.32 -21.29
C PRO A 90 7.25 9.92 -20.64
N PHE A 91 7.23 9.16 -19.55
CA PHE A 91 8.46 8.67 -18.93
C PHE A 91 9.14 7.57 -19.76
N ILE A 92 10.47 7.47 -19.64
CA ILE A 92 11.25 6.37 -20.20
C ILE A 92 10.72 5.04 -19.66
N PRO A 93 10.41 4.04 -20.51
CA PRO A 93 9.88 2.76 -20.06
C PRO A 93 10.81 2.06 -19.07
N VAL A 94 10.27 1.63 -17.93
CA VAL A 94 11.02 0.90 -16.91
C VAL A 94 10.36 -0.44 -16.62
N PRO A 95 11.13 -1.46 -16.17
CA PRO A 95 10.56 -2.71 -15.71
C PRO A 95 9.47 -2.51 -14.64
N LYS A 96 8.41 -3.34 -14.68
CA LYS A 96 7.25 -3.28 -13.77
C LYS A 96 7.60 -3.42 -12.27
N THR A 97 8.83 -3.81 -11.98
CA THR A 97 9.40 -3.93 -10.63
C THR A 97 9.67 -2.58 -9.98
N PHE A 98 9.78 -1.48 -10.75
CA PHE A 98 10.24 -0.19 -10.23
C PHE A 98 9.14 0.75 -9.73
N GLY A 99 7.88 0.50 -10.08
CA GLY A 99 6.85 1.47 -9.75
C GLY A 99 5.55 1.29 -10.48
N GLU A 100 4.55 2.02 -10.01
CA GLU A 100 3.27 2.19 -10.70
C GLU A 100 3.23 3.59 -11.34
N HIS A 101 2.53 3.71 -12.45
CA HIS A 101 2.42 4.97 -13.17
C HIS A 101 1.00 5.53 -13.05
N TYR A 102 0.89 6.85 -12.93
CA TYR A 102 -0.37 7.52 -12.73
C TYR A 102 -0.50 8.71 -13.68
N LYS A 103 -1.69 8.84 -14.27
CA LYS A 103 -2.16 10.03 -14.97
C LYS A 103 -3.03 10.83 -14.00
N ILE A 104 -2.69 12.09 -13.81
CA ILE A 104 -3.30 12.98 -12.84
C ILE A 104 -3.95 14.11 -13.60
N GLN A 105 -5.23 14.36 -13.34
CA GLN A 105 -5.91 15.57 -13.80
C GLN A 105 -6.09 16.50 -12.60
N TYR A 106 -5.64 17.73 -12.75
CA TYR A 106 -5.74 18.74 -11.70
C TYR A 106 -6.20 20.07 -12.28
N LYS A 107 -6.88 20.87 -11.47
CA LYS A 107 -7.34 22.20 -11.82
C LYS A 107 -6.38 23.22 -11.22
N LEU A 108 -5.74 24.03 -12.06
CA LEU A 108 -4.87 25.13 -11.65
C LEU A 108 -5.37 26.41 -12.30
N SER A 109 -5.66 27.44 -11.50
CA SER A 109 -6.15 28.74 -11.99
C SER A 109 -7.37 28.63 -12.91
N GLY A 110 -8.28 27.69 -12.62
CA GLY A 110 -9.50 27.49 -13.42
C GLY A 110 -9.35 26.51 -14.59
N GLN A 111 -8.12 26.19 -15.03
CA GLN A 111 -7.87 25.30 -16.17
C GLN A 111 -7.53 23.88 -15.71
N ILE A 112 -8.01 22.89 -16.46
CA ILE A 112 -7.67 21.48 -16.24
C ILE A 112 -6.33 21.19 -16.92
N ARG A 113 -5.38 20.70 -16.15
CA ARG A 113 -4.04 20.29 -16.57
C ARG A 113 -3.83 18.82 -16.30
N VAL A 114 -2.83 18.25 -16.98
CA VAL A 114 -2.48 16.83 -16.85
C VAL A 114 -1.07 16.72 -16.33
N ALA A 115 -0.89 15.91 -15.29
CA ALA A 115 0.41 15.54 -14.77
C ALA A 115 0.60 14.03 -14.86
N TRP A 116 1.85 13.62 -14.95
CA TRP A 116 2.25 12.23 -14.88
C TRP A 116 3.12 12.02 -13.66
N PHE A 117 2.84 10.96 -12.92
CA PHE A 117 3.56 10.60 -11.71
C PHE A 117 4.00 9.14 -11.77
N ARG A 118 5.26 8.91 -11.41
CA ARG A 118 5.81 7.58 -11.21
C ARG A 118 5.99 7.35 -9.72
N SER A 119 5.27 6.37 -9.16
CA SER A 119 5.50 5.95 -7.79
C SER A 119 6.72 5.04 -7.73
N GLU A 120 7.49 5.16 -6.66
CA GLU A 120 8.55 4.20 -6.35
C GLU A 120 7.95 3.06 -5.50
N LYS A 121 8.24 1.81 -5.87
CA LYS A 121 7.95 0.69 -4.97
C LYS A 121 8.91 0.78 -3.78
N ALA A 122 8.37 0.68 -2.56
CA ALA A 122 9.17 0.74 -1.33
C ALA A 122 10.13 -0.46 -1.13
N LEU A 123 10.15 -1.42 -2.06
CA LEU A 123 10.91 -2.68 -2.01
C LEU A 123 11.88 -2.81 -3.20
N ILE A 124 12.39 -1.69 -3.73
CA ILE A 124 13.37 -1.76 -4.82
C ILE A 124 14.71 -2.26 -4.26
N GLN A 125 15.27 -3.25 -4.96
CA GLN A 125 16.58 -3.82 -4.69
C GLN A 125 17.66 -2.73 -4.82
N SER A 126 18.64 -2.74 -3.91
CA SER A 126 19.86 -1.95 -4.10
C SER A 126 20.67 -2.51 -5.28
N PRO A 127 21.22 -1.64 -6.14
CA PRO A 127 21.20 -0.17 -6.07
C PRO A 127 19.87 0.43 -6.55
N GLU A 128 19.44 1.51 -5.89
CA GLU A 128 18.27 2.28 -6.32
C GLU A 128 18.51 2.81 -7.75
N PRO A 129 17.56 2.62 -8.68
CA PRO A 129 17.64 3.24 -9.98
C PRO A 129 17.51 4.76 -9.80
N VAL A 130 18.50 5.50 -10.31
CA VAL A 130 18.42 6.95 -10.39
C VAL A 130 17.51 7.28 -11.58
N PHE A 131 16.26 7.62 -11.30
CA PHE A 131 15.37 8.18 -12.32
C PHE A 131 15.46 9.72 -12.25
N GLU A 132 15.79 10.37 -13.36
CA GLU A 132 15.89 11.83 -13.43
C GLU A 132 14.52 12.51 -13.22
N GLU A 133 13.42 11.84 -13.58
CA GLU A 133 12.08 12.42 -13.58
C GLU A 133 11.08 11.54 -12.81
N LYS A 134 10.58 12.07 -11.70
CA LYS A 134 9.49 11.49 -10.91
C LYS A 134 8.11 12.09 -11.27
N TRP A 135 8.13 13.31 -11.79
CA TRP A 135 6.97 14.14 -12.09
C TRP A 135 7.14 14.81 -13.44
N ILE A 136 6.09 14.76 -14.27
CA ILE A 136 6.01 15.55 -15.52
C ILE A 136 4.71 16.36 -15.44
N LEU A 137 4.83 17.67 -15.35
CA LEU A 137 3.71 18.62 -15.29
C LEU A 137 3.50 19.23 -16.68
N GLN A 138 2.26 19.26 -17.18
CA GLN A 138 1.88 19.90 -18.45
C GLN A 138 0.82 20.98 -18.19
#